data_AF-A0A2H9MAN1-F1
#
_entry.id   AF-A0A2H9MAN1-F1
#
_cell.length_a   1.000
_cell.length_b   1.000
_cell.length_c   1.000
_cell.angle_alpha   90.00
_cell.angle_beta   90.00
_cell.angle_gamma   90.00
#
_symmetry.space_group_name_H-M   'P 1'
#
loop_
_entity.id
_entity.type
_entity.pdbx_description
1 polymer ?
#
loop_
_entity_poly.entity_id
_entity_poly.type
_entity_poly.pdbx_seq_one_letter_code
_entity_poly.pdbx_strand_id
1 'polypeptide(L)' 'TKIERFDVLRSPHVNKTSRDQFEIRTHLRLMDIIDPTDKTVDALMKLDLPAGVDVEIKLQ' A
#
# COMPACT_ATOMS: atom_id res chain seq x y z
N THR A 1 -5.77 -2.13 -7.22
CA THR A 1 -5.57 -1.02 -6.26
C THR A 1 -6.78 -0.96 -5.36
N LYS A 2 -6.59 -0.94 -4.04
CA LYS A 2 -7.68 -0.83 -3.09
C LYS A 2 -7.91 0.64 -2.77
N ILE A 3 -9.15 1.10 -2.86
CA ILE A 3 -9.54 2.49 -2.59
C ILE A 3 -10.50 2.48 -1.40
N GLU A 4 -10.06 3.03 -0.28
CA GLU A 4 -10.89 3.21 0.91
C GLU A 4 -11.31 4.68 0.97
N ARG A 5 -12.62 4.95 1.03
CA ARG A 5 -13.18 6.30 1.03
C ARG A 5 -13.83 6.59 2.38
N PHE A 6 -13.56 7.77 2.91
CA PHE A 6 -14.06 8.24 4.19
C PHE A 6 -14.73 9.59 4.02
N ASP A 7 -15.97 9.68 4.46
CA ASP A 7 -16.73 10.94 4.48
C ASP A 7 -16.92 11.39 5.93
N VAL A 8 -16.32 12.52 6.28
CA VAL A 8 -16.38 13.08 7.63
C VAL A 8 -17.15 14.40 7.60
N LEU A 9 -17.92 14.68 8.66
CA LEU A 9 -18.54 15.99 8.82
C LEU A 9 -17.48 17.01 9.19
N ARG A 10 -17.40 18.10 8.42
CA ARG A 10 -16.46 19.18 8.71
C ARG A 10 -16.89 20.01 9.93
N SER A 11 -18.20 20.10 10.18
CA SER A 11 -18.76 20.89 11.28
C SER A 11 -18.99 20.05 12.53
N PRO A 12 -18.65 20.55 13.73
CA PRO A 12 -18.97 19.87 14.98
C PRO A 12 -20.49 19.86 15.29
N HIS A 13 -21.28 20.76 14.68
CA HIS A 13 -22.73 20.82 14.91
C HIS A 13 -23.52 21.24 13.65
N VAL A 14 -24.73 20.68 13.50
CA VAL A 14 -25.83 21.02 12.57
C VAL A 14 -25.56 20.91 11.06
N ASN A 15 -24.37 21.23 10.55
CA ASN A 15 -24.13 21.29 9.10
C ASN A 15 -23.86 19.90 8.49
N LYS A 16 -24.94 19.18 8.12
CA LYS A 16 -24.87 17.81 7.55
C LYS A 16 -24.42 17.75 6.08
N THR A 17 -24.59 18.85 5.34
CA THR A 17 -24.23 18.96 3.91
C THR A 17 -22.74 19.26 3.70
N SER A 18 -22.06 19.82 4.70
CA SER A 18 -20.62 20.06 4.67
C SER A 18 -19.86 18.79 5.06
N ARG A 19 -19.40 18.04 4.06
CA ARG A 19 -18.59 16.82 4.23
C ARG A 19 -17.23 16.97 3.57
N ASP A 20 -16.21 16.43 4.23
CA ASP A 20 -14.90 16.20 3.64
C ASP A 20 -14.78 14.76 3.19
N GLN A 21 -14.40 14.58 1.93
CA GLN A 21 -14.16 13.28 1.32
C GLN A 21 -12.66 13.02 1.28
N PHE A 22 -12.22 12.00 1.99
CA PHE A 22 -10.84 11.53 1.98
C PHE A 22 -10.77 10.14 1.36
N GLU A 23 -9.62 9.81 0.80
CA GLU A 23 -9.35 8.46 0.34
C GLU A 23 -7.95 8.00 0.74
N ILE A 24 -7.84 6.72 1.07
CA ILE A 24 -6.57 6.02 1.22
C ILE A 24 -6.49 5.01 0.06
N ARG A 25 -5.45 5.13 -0.75
CA ARG A 25 -5.20 4.25 -1.89
C ARG A 25 -4.04 3.32 -1.60
N THR A 26 -4.33 2.02 -1.50
CA THR A 26 -3.30 0.98 -1.34
C THR A 26 -3.04 0.34 -2.70
N HIS A 27 -1.80 0.47 -3.18
CA HIS A 27 -1.37 -0.08 -4.47
C HIS A 27 -0.63 -1.39 -4.27
N LEU A 28 -1.26 -2.50 -4.65
CA LEU A 28 -0.63 -3.83 -4.65
C LEU A 28 0.06 -4.04 -6.00
N ARG A 29 1.33 -4.45 -5.95
CA ARG A 29 2.12 -4.87 -7.11
C ARG A 29 2.54 -6.32 -6.89
N LEU A 30 2.45 -7.14 -7.93
CA LEU A 30 2.88 -8.54 -7.91
C LEU A 30 4.05 -8.70 -8.87
N MET A 31 5.10 -9.37 -8.41
CA MET A 31 6.29 -9.68 -9.19
C MET A 31 6.64 -11.14 -8.95
N ASP A 32 6.56 -11.95 -10.00
CA ASP A 32 6.96 -13.36 -9.96
C ASP A 32 8.38 -13.53 -10.52
N ILE A 33 9.19 -14.32 -9.82
CA ILE A 33 10.55 -14.69 -10.24
C ILE A 33 10.54 -16.18 -10.58
N ILE A 34 10.76 -16.50 -11.85
CA ILE A 34 10.59 -17.86 -12.39
C ILE A 34 11.76 -18.79 -11.97
N ASP A 35 12.96 -18.24 -11.78
CA ASP A 35 14.14 -19.00 -11.36
C ASP A 35 14.92 -18.26 -10.26
N PRO A 36 14.63 -18.52 -8.97
CA PRO A 36 15.39 -17.92 -7.89
C PRO A 36 16.77 -18.57 -7.79
N THR A 37 17.83 -17.83 -8.15
CA THR A 37 19.20 -18.20 -7.77
C THR A 37 19.49 -17.71 -6.35
N ASP A 38 20.35 -18.40 -5.58
CA ASP A 38 20.72 -17.99 -4.22
C ASP A 38 21.26 -16.54 -4.18
N LYS A 39 21.99 -16.16 -5.23
CA LYS A 39 22.50 -14.79 -5.41
C LYS A 39 21.40 -13.75 -5.58
N THR A 40 20.29 -14.11 -6.24
CA THR A 40 19.15 -13.21 -6.43
C THR A 40 18.30 -13.05 -5.17
N VAL A 41 18.22 -14.07 -4.30
CA VAL A 41 17.54 -13.94 -3.00
C VAL A 41 18.30 -12.97 -2.10
N ASP A 42 19.62 -13.10 -2.01
CA ASP A 42 20.49 -12.20 -1.23
C ASP A 42 20.45 -10.75 -1.75
N ALA A 43 20.34 -10.57 -3.07
CA ALA A 43 20.24 -9.26 -3.69
C ALA A 43 18.91 -8.56 -3.37
N LEU A 44 17.81 -9.30 -3.30
CA LEU A 44 16.49 -8.76 -2.96
C LEU A 44 16.39 -8.35 -1.48
N MET A 45 17.04 -9.09 -0.58
CA MET A 45 17.10 -8.73 0.85
C MET A 45 17.99 -7.52 1.14
N LYS A 46 19.01 -7.26 0.29
CA LYS A 46 19.90 -6.10 0.41
C LYS A 46 19.42 -4.86 -0.33
N LEU A 47 18.31 -4.93 -1.05
CA LEU A 47 17.82 -3.80 -1.82
C LEU A 47 17.25 -2.74 -0.85
N ASP A 48 17.77 -1.51 -0.95
CA ASP A 48 17.25 -0.38 -0.18
C ASP A 48 15.88 0.04 -0.74
N LEU A 49 14.82 -0.53 -0.17
CA LEU A 49 13.46 -0.14 -0.44
C LEU A 49 13.11 1.14 0.36
N PRO A 50 12.34 2.07 -0.22
CA PRO A 50 11.89 3.24 0.50
C PRO A 50 10.97 2.84 1.65
N ALA A 51 11.10 3.50 2.80
CA ALA A 51 10.42 3.16 4.06
C ALA A 51 8.86 3.15 4.02
N GLY A 52 8.25 3.57 2.91
CA GLY A 52 6.80 3.58 2.71
C GLY A 52 6.25 2.41 1.89
N VAL A 53 7.09 1.41 1.55
CA VAL A 53 6.68 0.24 0.77
C VAL A 53 6.76 -1.00 1.64
N ASP A 54 5.64 -1.71 1.74
CA ASP A 54 5.56 -3.02 2.37
C ASP A 54 5.81 -4.11 1.33
N VAL A 55 6.59 -5.13 1.69
CA VAL A 55 6.98 -6.25 0.81
C VAL A 55 6.73 -7.57 1.53
N GLU A 56 5.88 -8.40 0.93
CA GLU A 56 5.62 -9.77 1.39
C GLU A 56 6.27 -10.76 0.41
N ILE A 57 7.22 -11.57 0.89
CA ILE A 57 7.89 -12.60 0.09
C ILE A 57 7.28 -13.97 0.44
N LYS A 58 6.72 -14.66 -0.55
CA LYS A 58 6.23 -16.04 -0.41
C LYS A 58 7.16 -16.98 -1.17
N LEU A 59 7.82 -17.89 -0.46
CA LEU A 59 8.55 -19.02 -1.03
C LEU A 59 7.57 -20.20 -1.14
N GLN A 60 7.51 -20.85 -2.30
CA GLN A 60 6.70 -22.04 -2.52
C GLN A 60 7.50 -23.31 -2.19
#